data_AF-A0A5C7N4K0-F1
#
_entry.id   AF-A0A5C7N4K0-F1
#
_cell.length_a   1.000
_cell.length_b   1.000
_cell.length_c   1.000
_cell.angle_alpha   90.00
_cell.angle_beta   90.00
_cell.angle_gamma   90.00
#
_symmetry.space_group_name_H-M   'P 1'
#
loop_
_entity.id
_entity.type
_entity.pdbx_description
1 polymer ?
#
loop_
_entity_poly.entity_id
_entity_poly.type
_entity_poly.pdbx_seq_one_letter_code
_entity_poly.pdbx_strand_id
1 'polypeptide(L)'
;MRRILLTALSLAFTIYHSIGQSCVPTNINGSTLTLACGQACTSFTYQVPHLKSTTDYIVSSAPFTPLPNTIGTEITSIYIDDVYSQQIPMSFPFCFYGQTYNDVIVGSNSILTFEALCAGQNNAYTLTAGGAPQPLPYNVGAGPTGIGTTYYPRTAIMAAYQDIDPSDNPLPTTKIRYNVVGTAPCRKFVVSFVDIRMFSSSCNSMLHTSQVVLYESTGLIEVYLQNKPLCTAWPSGAGAGLSILGIQDETRTKWVAAPGKNCTQWSESNTGYRFTPSGGTSNFVSAQLYTMGGVLVATADTATTVAGLLDITFPSICPPPGPGIQYEIRTTFNSCTGAPLVSSDTITVNRVTYLPGTTSVTGTTCGVSVGTITVTPTAGTPPYTY
;
A
#
# COMPACT_ATOMS: atom_id res chain seq x y z
N MET A 1 -38.92 -54.39 21.83
CA MET A 1 -38.56 -52.98 22.08
C MET A 1 -37.53 -52.54 21.03
N ARG A 2 -37.97 -51.95 19.92
CA ARG A 2 -37.08 -51.39 18.87
C ARG A 2 -36.89 -49.90 19.17
N ARG A 3 -35.65 -49.49 19.48
CA ARG A 3 -35.28 -48.09 19.70
C ARG A 3 -35.02 -47.43 18.35
N ILE A 4 -35.80 -46.41 18.01
CA ILE A 4 -35.59 -45.55 16.84
C ILE A 4 -34.63 -44.44 17.29
N LEU A 5 -33.46 -44.38 16.66
CA LEU A 5 -32.48 -43.32 16.87
C LEU A 5 -32.83 -42.16 15.92
N LEU A 6 -33.32 -41.04 16.45
CA LEU A 6 -33.49 -39.79 15.70
C LEU A 6 -32.15 -39.04 15.70
N THR A 7 -31.48 -39.02 14.56
CA THR A 7 -30.33 -38.13 14.31
C THR A 7 -30.85 -36.74 13.95
N ALA A 8 -30.66 -35.77 14.85
CA ALA A 8 -30.90 -34.36 14.58
C ALA A 8 -29.75 -33.81 13.71
N LEU A 9 -30.08 -33.41 12.48
CA LEU A 9 -29.15 -32.74 11.57
C LEU A 9 -29.16 -31.23 11.92
N SER A 10 -28.17 -30.76 12.68
CA SER A 10 -27.99 -29.33 12.91
C SER A 10 -27.40 -28.68 11.66
N LEU A 11 -28.22 -27.96 10.90
CA LEU A 11 -27.74 -27.05 9.86
C LEU A 11 -27.08 -25.84 10.53
N ALA A 12 -25.75 -25.84 10.61
CA ALA A 12 -25.00 -24.64 10.97
C ALA A 12 -25.06 -23.66 9.79
N PHE A 13 -25.90 -22.62 9.90
CA PHE A 13 -25.81 -21.46 9.03
C PHE A 13 -24.50 -20.72 9.35
N THR A 14 -23.46 -20.95 8.56
CA THR A 14 -22.30 -20.07 8.50
C THR A 14 -22.76 -18.74 7.93
N ILE A 15 -22.95 -17.75 8.81
CA ILE A 15 -23.03 -16.35 8.40
C ILE A 15 -21.65 -16.00 7.86
N TYR A 16 -21.51 -16.03 6.52
CA TYR A 16 -20.36 -15.42 5.85
C TYR A 16 -20.39 -13.93 6.16
N HIS A 17 -19.64 -13.52 7.18
CA HIS A 17 -19.20 -12.14 7.27
C HIS A 17 -18.24 -11.97 6.11
N SER A 18 -18.64 -11.25 5.06
CA SER A 18 -17.72 -10.84 4.00
C SER A 18 -16.71 -9.88 4.63
N ILE A 19 -15.57 -10.41 5.06
CA ILE A 19 -14.42 -9.56 5.34
C ILE A 19 -14.02 -8.98 3.99
N GLY A 20 -14.07 -7.65 3.86
CA GLY A 20 -13.66 -6.97 2.64
C GLY A 20 -12.26 -7.43 2.23
N GLN A 21 -12.15 -8.12 1.10
CA GLN A 21 -10.88 -8.47 0.50
C GLN A 21 -10.52 -7.34 -0.47
N SER A 22 -9.38 -6.68 -0.25
CA SER A 22 -8.96 -5.56 -1.08
C SER A 22 -7.64 -5.89 -1.79
N CYS A 23 -7.73 -6.08 -3.10
CA CYS A 23 -6.60 -6.33 -4.01
C CYS A 23 -5.73 -5.10 -4.21
N VAL A 24 -6.30 -3.91 -4.08
CA VAL A 24 -5.60 -2.62 -4.16
C VAL A 24 -5.96 -1.74 -2.96
N PRO A 25 -5.08 -0.83 -2.50
CA PRO A 25 -5.43 0.11 -1.44
C PRO A 25 -6.57 1.06 -1.86
N THR A 26 -7.78 0.80 -1.36
CA THR A 26 -8.96 1.66 -1.60
C THR A 26 -9.19 2.66 -0.47
N ASN A 27 -8.73 2.35 0.75
CA ASN A 27 -8.81 3.19 1.94
C ASN A 27 -10.23 3.67 2.33
N ILE A 28 -11.27 2.99 1.85
CA ILE A 28 -12.68 3.35 2.12
C ILE A 28 -13.45 2.34 2.95
N ASN A 29 -12.90 1.14 3.20
CA ASN A 29 -13.58 0.14 4.00
C ASN A 29 -13.88 0.66 5.42
N GLY A 30 -15.14 0.57 5.84
CA GLY A 30 -15.63 1.10 7.11
C GLY A 30 -15.84 2.63 7.13
N SER A 31 -15.65 3.33 6.01
CA SER A 31 -15.89 4.77 5.94
C SER A 31 -17.35 5.12 6.17
N THR A 32 -17.60 6.31 6.72
CA THR A 32 -18.94 6.80 7.03
C THR A 32 -19.18 8.14 6.34
N LEU A 33 -20.30 8.24 5.63
CA LEU A 33 -20.80 9.45 4.98
C LEU A 33 -22.08 9.90 5.70
N THR A 34 -22.20 11.19 6.02
CA THR A 34 -23.38 11.72 6.73
C THR A 34 -24.03 12.81 5.90
N LEU A 35 -25.29 12.60 5.54
CA LEU A 35 -26.16 13.56 4.84
C LEU A 35 -26.95 14.35 5.87
N ALA A 36 -26.97 15.67 5.71
CA ALA A 36 -27.74 16.57 6.55
C ALA A 36 -29.26 16.36 6.38
N CYS A 37 -30.03 16.86 7.35
CA CYS A 37 -31.49 16.89 7.24
C CYS A 37 -31.91 17.70 5.98
N GLY A 38 -32.76 17.12 5.13
CA GLY A 38 -33.17 17.69 3.85
C GLY A 38 -32.29 17.31 2.66
N GLN A 39 -31.08 16.78 2.88
CA GLN A 39 -30.25 16.23 1.82
C GLN A 39 -30.68 14.79 1.51
N ALA A 40 -31.24 14.58 0.33
CA ALA A 40 -31.69 13.26 -0.11
C ALA A 40 -30.58 12.40 -0.73
N CYS A 41 -29.65 13.06 -1.44
CA CYS A 41 -28.58 12.41 -2.18
C CYS A 41 -27.26 13.14 -1.99
N THR A 42 -26.15 12.46 -2.26
CA THR A 42 -24.81 13.04 -2.26
C THR A 42 -23.94 12.37 -3.31
N SER A 43 -22.94 13.09 -3.80
CA SER A 43 -21.82 12.47 -4.51
C SER A 43 -20.86 11.84 -3.51
N PHE A 44 -20.20 10.75 -3.91
CA PHE A 44 -19.12 10.13 -3.15
C PHE A 44 -17.95 9.86 -4.08
N THR A 45 -16.78 10.43 -3.76
CA THR A 45 -15.55 10.26 -4.53
C THR A 45 -14.46 9.70 -3.64
N TYR A 46 -13.70 8.75 -4.16
CA TYR A 46 -12.50 8.22 -3.52
C TYR A 46 -11.43 7.95 -4.56
N GLN A 47 -10.18 7.79 -4.12
CA GLN A 47 -9.04 7.54 -4.98
C GLN A 47 -8.49 6.14 -4.75
N VAL A 48 -8.16 5.47 -5.85
CA VAL A 48 -7.43 4.19 -5.87
C VAL A 48 -6.17 4.33 -6.71
N PRO A 49 -5.16 3.46 -6.58
CA PRO A 49 -4.08 3.41 -7.57
C PRO A 49 -4.65 3.23 -8.98
N HIS A 50 -4.24 4.08 -9.92
CA HIS A 50 -4.62 3.93 -11.32
C HIS A 50 -3.77 2.83 -11.95
N LEU A 51 -4.16 1.57 -11.75
CA LEU A 51 -3.44 0.46 -12.35
C LEU A 51 -3.54 0.53 -13.87
N LYS A 52 -2.40 0.73 -14.52
CA LYS A 52 -2.23 0.63 -15.97
C LYS A 52 -1.34 -0.55 -16.33
N SER A 53 -1.04 -0.73 -17.61
CA SER A 53 -0.07 -1.74 -18.07
C SER A 53 1.26 -1.54 -17.34
N THR A 54 1.92 -2.65 -16.99
CA THR A 54 3.17 -2.65 -16.20
C THR A 54 4.40 -2.29 -17.01
N THR A 55 4.26 -1.72 -18.21
CA THR A 55 5.36 -1.36 -19.11
C THR A 55 6.12 -0.09 -18.71
N ASP A 56 5.55 0.68 -17.80
CA ASP A 56 6.16 1.88 -17.22
C ASP A 56 5.64 2.09 -15.80
N TYR A 57 6.28 2.94 -15.01
CA TYR A 57 5.92 3.21 -13.62
C TYR A 57 5.94 4.70 -13.28
N ILE A 58 5.13 5.09 -12.30
CA ILE A 58 5.22 6.37 -11.62
C ILE A 58 5.37 6.13 -10.12
N VAL A 59 6.06 7.04 -9.42
CA VAL A 59 6.20 7.02 -7.97
C VAL A 59 5.43 8.18 -7.33
N SER A 60 4.73 7.90 -6.24
CA SER A 60 4.09 8.90 -5.39
C SER A 60 4.35 8.60 -3.91
N SER A 61 4.05 9.54 -3.03
CA SER A 61 3.93 9.23 -1.61
C SER A 61 2.75 8.27 -1.36
N ALA A 62 2.84 7.54 -0.26
CA ALA A 62 1.79 6.69 0.26
C ALA A 62 1.68 6.87 1.79
N PRO A 63 0.50 6.67 2.38
CA PRO A 63 0.37 6.61 3.84
C PRO A 63 1.33 5.56 4.42
N PHE A 64 1.95 5.89 5.55
CA PHE A 64 2.82 4.93 6.25
C PHE A 64 1.97 3.91 7.02
N THR A 65 1.74 2.77 6.38
CA THR A 65 0.92 1.67 6.92
C THR A 65 1.63 0.33 6.72
N PRO A 66 2.81 0.12 7.34
CA PRO A 66 3.53 -1.14 7.22
C PRO A 66 2.71 -2.31 7.79
N LEU A 67 2.89 -3.49 7.21
CA LEU A 67 2.35 -4.73 7.73
C LEU A 67 3.17 -5.21 8.94
N PRO A 68 2.57 -5.99 9.86
CA PRO A 68 3.30 -6.57 10.98
C PRO A 68 4.55 -7.34 10.52
N ASN A 69 5.70 -6.99 11.10
CA ASN A 69 7.02 -7.60 10.80
C ASN A 69 7.42 -8.71 11.80
N THR A 70 6.47 -9.12 12.65
CA THR A 70 6.64 -10.17 13.67
C THR A 70 6.31 -11.58 13.16
N ILE A 71 5.80 -11.70 11.94
CA ILE A 71 5.40 -12.95 11.29
C ILE A 71 6.12 -13.12 9.95
N GLY A 72 6.30 -14.37 9.51
CA GLY A 72 6.95 -14.71 8.24
C GLY A 72 8.18 -15.61 8.41
N THR A 73 8.85 -15.89 7.30
CA THR A 73 10.04 -16.72 7.22
C THR A 73 11.29 -15.86 7.24
N GLU A 74 12.22 -16.16 8.16
CA GLU A 74 13.53 -15.49 8.21
C GLU A 74 14.41 -15.92 7.04
N ILE A 75 15.06 -14.94 6.42
CA ILE A 75 16.02 -15.13 5.34
C ILE A 75 17.42 -15.16 5.95
N THR A 76 17.71 -16.21 6.73
CA THR A 76 18.97 -16.30 7.48
C THR A 76 20.21 -16.38 6.59
N SER A 77 20.06 -16.77 5.33
CA SER A 77 21.15 -16.81 4.35
C SER A 77 21.76 -15.45 3.99
N ILE A 78 21.07 -14.36 4.32
CA ILE A 78 21.56 -12.98 4.13
C ILE A 78 21.78 -12.25 5.45
N TYR A 79 21.97 -12.98 6.56
CA TYR A 79 22.59 -12.42 7.78
C TYR A 79 24.12 -12.38 7.62
N ILE A 80 24.53 -12.03 6.40
CA ILE A 80 25.89 -11.93 5.90
C ILE A 80 25.91 -10.62 5.13
N ASP A 81 26.95 -9.84 5.35
CA ASP A 81 27.15 -8.59 4.64
C ASP A 81 27.28 -8.83 3.13
N ASP A 82 26.71 -7.94 2.32
CA ASP A 82 26.84 -7.98 0.86
C ASP A 82 26.49 -9.32 0.17
N VAL A 83 25.36 -9.94 0.52
CA VAL A 83 24.91 -11.19 -0.12
C VAL A 83 23.43 -11.13 -0.52
N TYR A 84 23.13 -11.75 -1.67
CA TYR A 84 21.78 -12.06 -2.11
C TYR A 84 21.30 -13.42 -1.60
N SER A 85 20.01 -13.52 -1.31
CA SER A 85 19.37 -14.78 -0.97
C SER A 85 19.36 -15.75 -2.15
N GLN A 86 18.98 -17.01 -1.89
CA GLN A 86 18.49 -17.87 -2.97
C GLN A 86 17.15 -17.35 -3.50
N GLN A 87 16.66 -17.91 -4.61
CA GLN A 87 15.32 -17.59 -5.12
C GLN A 87 14.25 -17.95 -4.09
N ILE A 88 13.32 -17.03 -3.85
CA ILE A 88 12.19 -17.18 -2.95
C ILE A 88 10.90 -17.17 -3.77
N PRO A 89 10.12 -18.26 -3.78
CA PRO A 89 8.83 -18.28 -4.46
C PRO A 89 7.84 -17.32 -3.80
N MET A 90 7.32 -16.35 -4.57
CA MET A 90 6.28 -15.44 -4.09
C MET A 90 4.92 -16.13 -3.94
N SER A 91 4.78 -17.35 -4.48
CA SER A 91 3.55 -18.15 -4.50
C SER A 91 2.41 -17.55 -5.34
N PHE A 92 2.70 -16.49 -6.09
CA PHE A 92 1.83 -15.86 -7.07
C PHE A 92 2.67 -15.11 -8.12
N PRO A 93 2.13 -14.89 -9.33
CA PRO A 93 2.80 -14.09 -10.34
C PRO A 93 2.77 -12.59 -10.00
N PHE A 94 3.91 -11.93 -10.14
CA PHE A 94 4.07 -10.48 -10.01
C PHE A 94 4.51 -9.88 -11.34
N CYS A 95 3.91 -8.77 -11.75
CA CYS A 95 4.19 -8.15 -13.03
C CYS A 95 5.01 -6.88 -12.88
N PHE A 96 6.12 -6.79 -13.61
CA PHE A 96 7.09 -5.72 -13.46
C PHE A 96 7.77 -5.43 -14.80
N TYR A 97 7.67 -4.18 -15.27
CA TYR A 97 8.18 -3.71 -16.56
C TYR A 97 7.82 -4.62 -17.74
N GLY A 98 6.52 -4.97 -17.84
CA GLY A 98 5.97 -5.79 -18.93
C GLY A 98 6.29 -7.29 -18.85
N GLN A 99 7.04 -7.73 -17.83
CA GLN A 99 7.35 -9.14 -17.59
C GLN A 99 6.60 -9.68 -16.37
N THR A 100 6.52 -11.01 -16.25
CA THR A 100 5.93 -11.71 -15.11
C THR A 100 6.96 -12.57 -14.40
N TYR A 101 7.06 -12.41 -13.09
CA TYR A 101 8.02 -13.11 -12.23
C TYR A 101 7.27 -13.89 -11.14
N ASN A 102 7.74 -15.10 -10.83
CA ASN A 102 7.18 -15.95 -9.78
C ASN A 102 8.07 -16.02 -8.54
N ASP A 103 9.35 -15.73 -8.72
CA ASP A 103 10.38 -15.82 -7.70
C ASP A 103 11.05 -14.46 -7.55
N VAL A 104 11.49 -14.16 -6.33
CA VAL A 104 12.23 -12.94 -5.99
C VAL A 104 13.49 -13.30 -5.23
N ILE A 105 14.53 -12.49 -5.39
CA ILE A 105 15.78 -12.58 -4.66
C ILE A 105 15.94 -11.31 -3.84
N VAL A 106 16.33 -11.44 -2.58
CA VAL A 106 16.48 -10.33 -1.62
C VAL A 106 17.96 -10.14 -1.33
N GLY A 107 18.47 -8.92 -1.50
CA GLY A 107 19.82 -8.53 -1.11
C GLY A 107 19.87 -7.98 0.31
N SER A 108 20.96 -8.25 1.03
CA SER A 108 21.27 -7.69 2.36
C SER A 108 21.07 -6.17 2.44
N ASN A 109 21.36 -5.45 1.35
CA ASN A 109 21.36 -3.98 1.25
C ASN A 109 19.99 -3.36 0.92
N SER A 110 18.88 -3.96 1.33
CA SER A 110 17.52 -3.43 1.09
C SER A 110 17.14 -3.26 -0.40
N ILE A 111 17.48 -4.29 -1.18
CA ILE A 111 17.19 -4.39 -2.62
C ILE A 111 16.54 -5.74 -2.95
N LEU A 112 15.55 -5.72 -3.84
CA LEU A 112 14.94 -6.93 -4.42
C LEU A 112 15.25 -6.98 -5.92
N THR A 113 15.44 -8.19 -6.44
CA THR A 113 15.63 -8.46 -7.88
C THR A 113 14.88 -9.72 -8.30
N PHE A 114 14.54 -9.81 -9.58
CA PHE A 114 13.97 -11.00 -10.20
C PHE A 114 15.00 -11.74 -11.08
N GLU A 115 16.25 -11.26 -11.08
CA GLU A 115 17.31 -11.76 -11.92
C GLU A 115 17.93 -13.03 -11.30
N ALA A 116 17.57 -14.21 -11.83
CA ALA A 116 17.90 -15.52 -11.23
C ALA A 116 19.40 -15.71 -10.92
N LEU A 117 20.29 -15.15 -11.72
CA LEU A 117 21.74 -15.17 -11.52
C LEU A 117 22.24 -14.42 -10.28
N CYS A 118 21.44 -13.54 -9.67
CA CYS A 118 21.81 -12.93 -8.39
C CYS A 118 21.71 -13.93 -7.23
N ALA A 119 21.07 -15.09 -7.42
CA ALA A 119 20.84 -16.04 -6.33
C ALA A 119 22.15 -16.51 -5.69
N GLY A 120 22.28 -16.24 -4.38
CA GLY A 120 23.46 -16.61 -3.59
C GLY A 120 24.76 -15.92 -3.99
N GLN A 121 24.70 -14.87 -4.81
CA GLN A 121 25.87 -14.11 -5.22
C GLN A 121 26.10 -12.91 -4.30
N ASN A 122 27.24 -12.24 -4.49
CA ASN A 122 27.53 -10.99 -3.80
C ASN A 122 26.48 -9.93 -4.15
N ASN A 123 26.13 -9.11 -3.17
CA ASN A 123 25.29 -7.93 -3.34
C ASN A 123 26.17 -6.69 -3.26
N ALA A 124 26.12 -5.85 -4.29
CA ALA A 124 26.88 -4.61 -4.25
C ALA A 124 26.38 -3.67 -3.15
N TYR A 125 27.24 -2.76 -2.73
CA TYR A 125 26.96 -1.69 -1.77
C TYR A 125 27.44 -0.33 -2.29
N THR A 126 28.40 -0.32 -3.21
CA THR A 126 29.01 0.91 -3.70
C THR A 126 28.08 1.58 -4.71
N LEU A 127 27.71 2.83 -4.44
CA LEU A 127 26.87 3.67 -5.30
C LEU A 127 27.67 4.68 -6.13
N THR A 128 28.99 4.46 -6.26
CA THR A 128 29.88 5.30 -7.06
C THR A 128 30.72 4.46 -8.01
N ALA A 129 31.16 5.07 -9.11
CA ALA A 129 32.17 4.51 -10.00
C ALA A 129 33.14 5.63 -10.37
N GLY A 130 34.45 5.40 -10.22
CA GLY A 130 35.47 6.43 -10.45
C GLY A 130 35.30 7.68 -9.58
N GLY A 131 34.68 7.56 -8.39
CA GLY A 131 34.40 8.70 -7.50
C GLY A 131 33.19 9.54 -7.90
N ALA A 132 32.34 9.09 -8.82
CA ALA A 132 31.10 9.77 -9.20
C ALA A 132 29.86 8.94 -8.81
N PRO A 133 28.80 9.55 -8.24
CA PRO A 133 27.51 8.90 -7.99
C PRO A 133 26.96 8.19 -9.23
N GLN A 134 26.36 7.02 -9.03
CA GLN A 134 25.75 6.19 -10.08
C GLN A 134 24.23 6.10 -9.85
N PRO A 135 23.43 7.03 -10.40
CA PRO A 135 21.97 7.00 -10.27
C PRO A 135 21.32 5.95 -11.17
N LEU A 136 20.03 5.66 -10.92
CA LEU A 136 19.15 5.00 -11.88
C LEU A 136 18.95 5.89 -13.13
N PRO A 137 18.88 5.33 -14.34
CA PRO A 137 19.11 3.92 -14.62
C PRO A 137 20.62 3.65 -14.59
N TYR A 138 21.01 2.55 -13.96
CA TYR A 138 22.42 2.17 -14.00
C TYR A 138 22.70 1.39 -15.27
N ASN A 139 23.21 2.09 -16.29
CA ASN A 139 23.47 1.54 -17.61
C ASN A 139 24.91 0.98 -17.78
N VAL A 140 25.72 1.03 -16.73
CA VAL A 140 27.11 0.56 -16.73
C VAL A 140 27.18 -0.86 -16.17
N GLY A 141 28.17 -1.65 -16.60
CA GLY A 141 28.39 -3.01 -16.12
C GLY A 141 27.82 -4.06 -17.07
N ALA A 142 28.75 -4.82 -17.67
CA ALA A 142 28.46 -6.09 -18.31
C ALA A 142 27.71 -6.97 -17.32
N GLY A 143 26.82 -7.80 -17.86
CA GLY A 143 25.86 -8.56 -17.09
C GLY A 143 26.44 -9.62 -16.13
N PRO A 144 25.69 -10.71 -15.90
CA PRO A 144 25.80 -11.64 -14.76
C PRO A 144 27.15 -12.26 -14.39
N THR A 145 28.16 -12.18 -15.25
CA THR A 145 29.40 -12.95 -15.11
C THR A 145 30.40 -12.39 -14.08
N GLY A 146 30.00 -11.35 -13.35
CA GLY A 146 30.73 -10.88 -12.18
C GLY A 146 29.96 -9.75 -11.50
N ILE A 147 29.25 -10.05 -10.41
CA ILE A 147 28.71 -9.00 -9.55
C ILE A 147 29.90 -8.29 -8.91
N GLY A 148 30.29 -7.16 -9.52
CA GLY A 148 31.33 -6.28 -9.01
C GLY A 148 30.85 -5.46 -7.82
N THR A 149 31.77 -4.73 -7.18
CA THR A 149 31.47 -3.87 -6.02
C THR A 149 30.45 -2.77 -6.32
N THR A 150 30.34 -2.36 -7.59
CA THR A 150 29.32 -1.45 -8.12
C THR A 150 28.52 -2.19 -9.21
N TYR A 151 27.39 -2.80 -8.83
CA TYR A 151 26.47 -3.48 -9.75
C TYR A 151 25.03 -3.34 -9.26
N TYR A 152 24.14 -2.83 -10.11
CA TYR A 152 22.70 -2.86 -9.83
C TYR A 152 22.07 -3.94 -10.71
N PRO A 153 21.31 -4.90 -10.14
CA PRO A 153 20.58 -5.89 -10.92
C PRO A 153 19.75 -5.23 -12.01
N ARG A 154 19.64 -5.89 -13.15
CA ARG A 154 18.88 -5.36 -14.30
C ARG A 154 17.44 -5.09 -13.88
N THR A 155 16.77 -6.09 -13.31
CA THR A 155 15.49 -5.89 -12.62
C THR A 155 15.73 -5.53 -11.16
N ALA A 156 15.41 -4.31 -10.73
CA ALA A 156 15.66 -3.94 -9.33
C ALA A 156 14.52 -3.15 -8.71
N ILE A 157 14.25 -3.46 -7.45
CA ILE A 157 13.44 -2.67 -6.52
C ILE A 157 14.33 -2.27 -5.35
N MET A 158 14.77 -1.02 -5.34
CA MET A 158 15.65 -0.43 -4.33
C MET A 158 14.79 0.33 -3.32
N ALA A 159 14.57 -0.26 -2.14
CA ALA A 159 13.66 0.30 -1.14
C ALA A 159 14.32 1.41 -0.30
N ALA A 160 15.59 1.23 0.00
CA ALA A 160 16.50 2.26 0.47
C ALA A 160 17.91 1.68 0.26
N TYR A 161 18.22 1.35 -0.99
CA TYR A 161 19.45 0.66 -1.33
C TYR A 161 20.64 1.51 -0.92
N GLN A 162 21.38 0.99 0.06
CA GLN A 162 22.49 1.62 0.75
C GLN A 162 23.26 0.51 1.48
N ASP A 163 24.45 0.83 1.95
CA ASP A 163 25.26 -0.11 2.71
C ASP A 163 24.74 -0.28 4.15
N ILE A 164 24.17 -1.45 4.44
CA ILE A 164 23.72 -1.88 5.77
C ILE A 164 24.32 -3.26 6.02
N ASP A 165 24.68 -3.53 7.28
CA ASP A 165 25.36 -4.77 7.65
C ASP A 165 24.47 -5.61 8.58
N PRO A 166 23.81 -6.65 8.06
CA PRO A 166 23.04 -7.60 8.88
C PRO A 166 23.90 -8.48 9.80
N SER A 167 25.21 -8.54 9.58
CA SER A 167 26.16 -9.37 10.31
C SER A 167 26.86 -8.64 11.47
N ASP A 168 26.92 -7.30 11.45
CA ASP A 168 27.52 -6.51 12.52
C ASP A 168 26.69 -6.57 13.81
N ASN A 169 27.16 -7.35 14.79
CA ASN A 169 26.62 -7.47 16.15
C ASN A 169 25.07 -7.34 16.20
N PRO A 170 24.35 -8.27 15.55
CA PRO A 170 22.92 -8.17 15.34
C PRO A 170 22.18 -8.13 16.67
N LEU A 171 21.21 -7.23 16.78
CA LEU A 171 20.35 -7.12 17.94
C LEU A 171 19.38 -8.32 17.98
N PRO A 172 18.81 -8.68 19.15
CA PRO A 172 17.74 -9.68 19.21
C PRO A 172 16.54 -9.35 18.30
N THR A 173 16.32 -8.05 18.05
CA THR A 173 15.28 -7.52 17.16
C THR A 173 15.68 -7.51 15.69
N THR A 174 16.97 -7.64 15.34
CA THR A 174 17.47 -7.65 13.97
C THR A 174 16.86 -8.82 13.21
N LYS A 175 16.08 -8.52 12.17
CA LYS A 175 15.36 -9.53 11.37
C LYS A 175 15.25 -9.13 9.92
N ILE A 176 15.55 -10.07 9.03
CA ILE A 176 15.19 -9.98 7.60
C ILE A 176 14.23 -11.13 7.31
N ARG A 177 13.00 -10.80 6.92
CA ARG A 177 11.92 -11.77 6.74
C ARG A 177 11.12 -11.50 5.49
N TYR A 178 10.57 -12.56 4.90
CA TYR A 178 9.46 -12.44 3.98
C TYR A 178 8.18 -13.08 4.52
N ASN A 179 7.03 -12.61 4.03
CA ASN A 179 5.74 -13.20 4.33
C ASN A 179 4.80 -13.08 3.14
N VAL A 180 3.90 -14.04 2.98
CA VAL A 180 2.77 -13.95 2.05
C VAL A 180 1.51 -13.77 2.87
N VAL A 181 0.84 -12.64 2.72
CA VAL A 181 -0.40 -12.32 3.44
C VAL A 181 -1.59 -12.18 2.50
N GLY A 182 -2.79 -12.30 3.06
CA GLY A 182 -4.04 -12.23 2.30
C GLY A 182 -4.38 -13.56 1.64
N THR A 183 -5.41 -13.52 0.81
CA THR A 183 -5.95 -14.67 0.09
C THR A 183 -5.90 -14.38 -1.41
N ALA A 184 -5.68 -15.40 -2.24
CA ALA A 184 -5.75 -15.22 -3.69
C ALA A 184 -7.14 -14.69 -4.08
N PRO A 185 -7.26 -13.81 -5.09
CA PRO A 185 -6.19 -13.25 -5.92
C PRO A 185 -5.59 -11.92 -5.38
N CYS A 186 -5.78 -11.61 -4.10
CA CYS A 186 -5.37 -10.35 -3.46
C CYS A 186 -4.23 -10.54 -2.44
N ARG A 187 -3.28 -11.44 -2.69
CA ARG A 187 -2.14 -11.66 -1.79
C ARG A 187 -1.13 -10.52 -1.89
N LYS A 188 -0.32 -10.39 -0.85
CA LYS A 188 0.86 -9.51 -0.85
C LYS A 188 2.08 -10.30 -0.41
N PHE A 189 3.18 -10.11 -1.11
CA PHE A 189 4.50 -10.60 -0.72
C PHE A 189 5.23 -9.45 -0.05
N VAL A 190 5.61 -9.64 1.21
CA VAL A 190 6.15 -8.60 2.07
C VAL A 190 7.56 -8.97 2.47
N VAL A 191 8.54 -8.11 2.25
CA VAL A 191 9.91 -8.27 2.76
C VAL A 191 10.17 -7.18 3.79
N SER A 192 10.58 -7.54 4.99
CA SER A 192 10.89 -6.60 6.07
C SER A 192 12.36 -6.72 6.47
N PHE A 193 13.02 -5.57 6.59
CA PHE A 193 14.33 -5.38 7.19
C PHE A 193 14.09 -4.62 8.50
N VAL A 194 14.42 -5.21 9.64
CA VAL A 194 14.12 -4.66 10.96
C VAL A 194 15.41 -4.54 11.74
N ASP A 195 15.70 -3.34 12.23
CA ASP A 195 16.84 -3.01 13.09
C ASP A 195 18.17 -3.53 12.53
N ILE A 196 18.40 -3.32 11.23
CA ILE A 196 19.69 -3.63 10.59
C ILE A 196 20.64 -2.46 10.85
N ARG A 197 21.87 -2.73 11.31
CA ARG A 197 22.84 -1.65 11.52
C ARG A 197 23.28 -1.08 10.18
N MET A 198 23.54 0.23 10.14
CA MET A 198 24.31 0.82 9.06
C MET A 198 25.74 0.25 9.07
N PHE A 199 26.30 -0.06 7.91
CA PHE A 199 27.71 -0.44 7.80
C PHE A 199 28.61 0.72 8.28
N SER A 200 29.84 0.35 8.69
CA SER A 200 30.89 1.19 9.29
C SER A 200 30.78 1.37 10.81
N SER A 201 31.93 1.25 11.48
CA SER A 201 32.08 1.46 12.94
C SER A 201 31.68 2.87 13.40
N SER A 202 31.66 3.85 12.49
CA SER A 202 31.19 5.22 12.77
C SER A 202 29.67 5.36 12.75
N CYS A 203 28.94 4.38 12.21
CA CYS A 203 27.49 4.45 11.99
C CYS A 203 26.73 3.24 12.56
N ASN A 204 27.41 2.25 13.13
CA ASN A 204 26.80 1.04 13.63
C ASN A 204 25.81 1.22 14.80
N SER A 205 25.72 2.40 15.41
CA SER A 205 24.67 2.75 16.37
C SER A 205 23.35 3.14 15.70
N MET A 206 23.35 3.38 14.39
CA MET A 206 22.18 3.74 13.60
C MET A 206 21.50 2.48 13.04
N LEU A 207 20.18 2.40 13.20
CA LEU A 207 19.39 1.24 12.78
C LEU A 207 18.49 1.59 11.60
N HIS A 208 18.49 0.74 10.58
CA HIS A 208 17.64 0.82 9.41
C HIS A 208 16.46 -0.15 9.54
N THR A 209 15.25 0.35 9.35
CA THR A 209 14.02 -0.44 9.33
C THR A 209 13.14 -0.04 8.15
N SER A 210 12.94 -0.97 7.22
CA SER A 210 12.14 -0.79 6.01
C SER A 210 11.33 -2.03 5.64
N GLN A 211 10.30 -1.83 4.82
CA GLN A 211 9.48 -2.91 4.31
C GLN A 211 9.14 -2.67 2.83
N VAL A 212 9.16 -3.74 2.03
CA VAL A 212 8.74 -3.74 0.62
C VAL A 212 7.53 -4.64 0.49
N VAL A 213 6.50 -4.18 -0.22
CA VAL A 213 5.24 -4.90 -0.43
C VAL A 213 4.98 -5.02 -1.93
N LEU A 214 4.91 -6.24 -2.43
CA LEU A 214 4.54 -6.58 -3.80
C LEU A 214 3.11 -7.11 -3.81
N TYR A 215 2.23 -6.47 -4.58
CA TYR A 215 0.82 -6.84 -4.66
C TYR A 215 0.59 -7.85 -5.79
N GLU A 216 -0.08 -8.96 -5.48
CA GLU A 216 -0.40 -10.02 -6.42
C GLU A 216 -1.04 -9.49 -7.71
N SER A 217 -0.47 -9.87 -8.86
CA SER A 217 -1.02 -9.63 -10.20
C SER A 217 -1.40 -8.18 -10.57
N THR A 218 -0.98 -7.17 -9.80
CA THR A 218 -1.23 -5.75 -10.08
C THR A 218 0.01 -5.02 -10.60
N GLY A 219 1.21 -5.50 -10.22
CA GLY A 219 2.46 -4.79 -10.41
C GLY A 219 2.68 -3.62 -9.45
N LEU A 220 1.77 -3.38 -8.50
CA LEU A 220 1.89 -2.34 -7.48
C LEU A 220 2.99 -2.71 -6.48
N ILE A 221 3.85 -1.73 -6.18
CA ILE A 221 4.93 -1.85 -5.19
C ILE A 221 4.75 -0.75 -4.16
N GLU A 222 4.85 -1.09 -2.88
CA GLU A 222 4.96 -0.11 -1.82
C GLU A 222 6.25 -0.32 -1.02
N VAL A 223 6.86 0.79 -0.62
CA VAL A 223 8.04 0.81 0.23
C VAL A 223 7.72 1.67 1.45
N TYR A 224 7.87 1.09 2.64
CA TYR A 224 7.73 1.78 3.91
C TYR A 224 9.09 1.93 4.59
N LEU A 225 9.40 3.15 5.02
CA LEU A 225 10.64 3.48 5.72
C LEU A 225 10.27 3.94 7.13
N GLN A 226 10.35 3.03 8.09
CA GLN A 226 10.09 3.35 9.48
C GLN A 226 11.23 4.20 10.04
N ASN A 227 12.46 3.77 9.79
CA ASN A 227 13.66 4.51 10.13
C ASN A 227 14.72 4.28 9.05
N LYS A 228 15.16 5.36 8.42
CA LYS A 228 16.25 5.36 7.46
C LYS A 228 17.23 6.46 7.87
N PRO A 229 18.28 6.13 8.63
CA PRO A 229 19.28 7.11 9.04
C PRO A 229 20.16 7.53 7.85
N LEU A 230 20.97 8.56 8.07
CA LEU A 230 21.98 9.02 7.11
C LEU A 230 23.38 8.85 7.71
N CYS A 231 24.16 7.94 7.15
CA CYS A 231 25.58 7.77 7.49
C CYS A 231 26.45 8.53 6.49
N THR A 232 26.88 9.76 6.82
CA THR A 232 27.76 10.55 5.95
C THR A 232 29.24 10.20 6.09
N ALA A 233 29.59 9.24 6.94
CA ALA A 233 30.96 8.78 7.12
C ALA A 233 31.30 7.60 6.19
N TRP A 234 30.31 6.99 5.54
CA TRP A 234 30.50 5.79 4.74
C TRP A 234 29.64 5.75 3.45
N PRO A 235 30.18 5.19 2.36
CA PRO A 235 31.61 5.09 2.07
C PRO A 235 32.24 6.50 2.05
N SER A 236 33.54 6.64 2.23
CA SER A 236 34.15 7.98 2.29
C SER A 236 34.09 8.71 0.94
N GLY A 237 34.30 10.03 0.95
CA GLY A 237 34.36 10.84 -0.26
C GLY A 237 33.01 10.99 -0.96
N ALA A 238 33.00 10.89 -2.29
CA ALA A 238 31.83 11.19 -3.11
C ALA A 238 30.66 10.19 -2.94
N GLY A 239 30.89 9.06 -2.28
CA GLY A 239 29.87 8.04 -2.02
C GLY A 239 29.18 8.16 -0.66
N ALA A 240 29.63 9.08 0.19
CA ALA A 240 29.16 9.19 1.56
C ALA A 240 27.64 9.34 1.66
N GLY A 241 26.99 8.42 2.37
CA GLY A 241 25.56 8.47 2.66
C GLY A 241 24.65 8.44 1.44
N LEU A 242 25.17 8.10 0.25
CA LEU A 242 24.34 7.94 -0.92
C LEU A 242 23.37 6.77 -0.70
N SER A 243 22.15 6.93 -1.19
CA SER A 243 21.16 5.86 -1.19
C SER A 243 20.16 6.04 -2.32
N ILE A 244 19.52 4.94 -2.73
CA ILE A 244 18.51 4.92 -3.79
C ILE A 244 17.18 4.40 -3.26
N LEU A 245 16.12 5.15 -3.52
CA LEU A 245 14.74 4.65 -3.51
C LEU A 245 14.18 4.73 -4.94
N GLY A 246 14.09 3.58 -5.60
CA GLY A 246 13.67 3.52 -7.00
C GLY A 246 13.59 2.11 -7.56
N ILE A 247 13.18 2.02 -8.82
CA ILE A 247 13.00 0.77 -9.55
C ILE A 247 13.54 0.92 -10.98
N GLN A 248 14.05 -0.17 -11.57
CA GLN A 248 14.46 -0.21 -12.97
C GLN A 248 14.15 -1.56 -13.64
N ASP A 249 14.01 -1.52 -14.96
CA ASP A 249 13.66 -2.66 -15.81
C ASP A 249 14.87 -3.48 -16.28
N GLU A 250 14.60 -4.68 -16.80
CA GLU A 250 15.66 -5.59 -17.26
C GLU A 250 16.58 -4.97 -18.32
N THR A 251 16.05 -4.09 -19.18
CA THR A 251 16.85 -3.43 -20.23
C THR A 251 17.62 -2.21 -19.72
N ARG A 252 17.37 -1.77 -18.47
CA ARG A 252 17.90 -0.54 -17.87
C ARG A 252 17.61 0.71 -18.71
N THR A 253 16.49 0.72 -19.43
CA THR A 253 16.02 1.86 -20.21
C THR A 253 14.79 2.53 -19.58
N LYS A 254 14.12 1.82 -18.67
CA LYS A 254 12.96 2.27 -17.92
C LYS A 254 13.26 2.21 -16.43
N TRP A 255 13.01 3.31 -15.75
CA TRP A 255 13.29 3.46 -14.34
C TRP A 255 12.46 4.61 -13.77
N VAL A 256 12.26 4.58 -12.47
CA VAL A 256 11.72 5.70 -11.71
C VAL A 256 12.30 5.69 -10.31
N ALA A 257 12.62 6.86 -9.77
CA ALA A 257 13.09 7.02 -8.41
C ALA A 257 12.25 8.07 -7.69
N ALA A 258 12.06 7.90 -6.38
CA ALA A 258 11.35 8.88 -5.58
C ALA A 258 12.07 10.26 -5.68
N PRO A 259 11.33 11.39 -5.67
CA PRO A 259 11.92 12.71 -5.84
C PRO A 259 13.08 12.96 -4.85
N GLY A 260 14.24 13.32 -5.38
CA GLY A 260 15.44 13.61 -4.60
C GLY A 260 16.10 12.39 -3.96
N LYS A 261 15.72 11.16 -4.32
CA LYS A 261 16.22 9.90 -3.72
C LYS A 261 16.90 8.97 -4.71
N ASN A 262 17.48 9.52 -5.77
CA ASN A 262 18.20 8.74 -6.78
C ASN A 262 19.71 8.95 -6.63
N CYS A 263 20.35 8.13 -5.80
CA CYS A 263 21.79 8.16 -5.55
C CYS A 263 22.21 9.50 -4.94
N THR A 264 21.53 9.86 -3.85
CA THR A 264 21.67 11.12 -3.11
C THR A 264 21.67 10.83 -1.60
N GLN A 265 22.06 11.84 -0.81
CA GLN A 265 21.99 11.77 0.65
C GLN A 265 20.59 12.13 1.14
N TRP A 266 19.97 11.25 1.92
CA TRP A 266 18.67 11.50 2.53
C TRP A 266 18.42 10.58 3.74
N SER A 267 17.55 11.04 4.63
CA SER A 267 16.98 10.28 5.73
C SER A 267 15.46 10.31 5.67
N GLU A 268 14.81 9.31 6.26
CA GLU A 268 13.35 9.18 6.31
C GLU A 268 12.90 8.59 7.65
N SER A 269 11.71 8.99 8.10
CA SER A 269 11.07 8.41 9.28
C SER A 269 9.55 8.34 9.08
N ASN A 270 9.00 7.14 9.23
CA ASN A 270 7.59 6.83 9.07
C ASN A 270 6.99 7.35 7.74
N THR A 271 7.66 7.07 6.63
CA THR A 271 7.19 7.46 5.28
C THR A 271 6.91 6.27 4.38
N GLY A 272 5.95 6.44 3.47
CA GLY A 272 5.56 5.46 2.48
C GLY A 272 5.71 5.99 1.06
N TYR A 273 6.12 5.11 0.15
CA TYR A 273 6.23 5.38 -1.27
C TYR A 273 5.54 4.27 -2.05
N ARG A 274 4.86 4.64 -3.13
CA ARG A 274 4.14 3.70 -3.99
C ARG A 274 4.62 3.86 -5.42
N PHE A 275 5.03 2.76 -6.02
CA PHE A 275 5.29 2.66 -7.45
C PHE A 275 4.07 2.02 -8.11
N THR A 276 3.36 2.82 -8.90
CA THR A 276 2.14 2.40 -9.61
C THR A 276 2.46 2.20 -11.09
N PRO A 277 2.09 1.05 -11.69
CA PRO A 277 2.13 0.86 -13.13
C PRO A 277 1.45 2.00 -13.90
N SER A 278 2.16 2.62 -14.84
CA SER A 278 1.76 3.85 -15.52
C SER A 278 1.80 3.76 -17.06
N GLY A 279 1.90 2.55 -17.62
CA GLY A 279 1.90 2.34 -19.06
C GLY A 279 0.62 2.82 -19.77
N GLY A 280 0.57 2.70 -21.09
CA GLY A 280 -0.45 3.39 -21.91
C GLY A 280 -1.91 3.00 -21.62
N THR A 281 -2.18 1.73 -21.28
CA THR A 281 -3.54 1.18 -21.17
C THR A 281 -3.97 1.05 -19.71
N SER A 282 -5.17 1.56 -19.36
CA SER A 282 -5.74 1.35 -18.02
C SER A 282 -6.28 -0.06 -17.85
N ASN A 283 -6.05 -0.65 -16.67
CA ASN A 283 -6.63 -1.93 -16.26
C ASN A 283 -7.93 -1.77 -15.47
N PHE A 284 -8.44 -0.55 -15.26
CA PHE A 284 -9.72 -0.35 -14.60
C PHE A 284 -10.87 -0.94 -15.43
N VAL A 285 -11.76 -1.69 -14.79
CA VAL A 285 -12.93 -2.30 -15.45
C VAL A 285 -14.21 -1.60 -15.01
N SER A 286 -14.47 -1.55 -13.71
CA SER A 286 -15.68 -0.95 -13.16
C SER A 286 -15.57 -0.66 -11.67
N ALA A 287 -16.38 0.28 -11.20
CA ALA A 287 -16.69 0.42 -9.78
C ALA A 287 -18.20 0.52 -9.61
N GLN A 288 -18.76 -0.34 -8.76
CA GLN A 288 -20.19 -0.55 -8.62
C GLN A 288 -20.59 -0.52 -7.15
N LEU A 289 -21.66 0.21 -6.84
CA LEU A 289 -22.24 0.32 -5.51
C LEU A 289 -23.44 -0.61 -5.42
N TYR A 290 -23.46 -1.49 -4.43
CA TYR A 290 -24.53 -2.44 -4.15
C TYR A 290 -25.14 -2.18 -2.78
N THR A 291 -26.43 -2.49 -2.62
CA THR A 291 -27.00 -2.70 -1.29
C THR A 291 -26.38 -3.95 -0.66
N MET A 292 -26.42 -4.09 0.67
CA MET A 292 -25.98 -5.34 1.33
C MET A 292 -26.80 -6.57 0.91
N GLY A 293 -27.95 -6.38 0.25
CA GLY A 293 -28.75 -7.45 -0.37
C GLY A 293 -28.34 -7.82 -1.80
N GLY A 294 -27.25 -7.22 -2.33
CA GLY A 294 -26.72 -7.51 -3.67
C GLY A 294 -27.41 -6.80 -4.83
N VAL A 295 -28.26 -5.80 -4.56
CA VAL A 295 -28.92 -5.01 -5.61
C VAL A 295 -28.01 -3.87 -6.05
N LEU A 296 -27.72 -3.78 -7.35
CA LEU A 296 -26.93 -2.68 -7.91
C LEU A 296 -27.66 -1.35 -7.73
N VAL A 297 -26.98 -0.37 -7.13
CA VAL A 297 -27.49 0.97 -6.85
C VAL A 297 -26.97 1.97 -7.88
N ALA A 298 -25.66 1.94 -8.14
CA ALA A 298 -25.01 2.88 -9.04
C ALA A 298 -23.71 2.30 -9.62
N THR A 299 -23.31 2.82 -10.77
CA THR A 299 -21.97 2.65 -11.35
C THR A 299 -21.23 3.98 -11.23
N ALA A 300 -19.92 3.92 -10.98
CA ALA A 300 -19.12 5.13 -10.86
C ALA A 300 -18.59 5.62 -12.21
N ASP A 301 -18.39 6.92 -12.31
CA ASP A 301 -17.54 7.56 -13.31
C ASP A 301 -16.10 7.59 -12.82
N THR A 302 -15.16 7.82 -13.75
CA THR A 302 -13.74 7.93 -13.40
C THR A 302 -13.05 9.11 -14.04
N ALA A 303 -12.05 9.65 -13.34
CA ALA A 303 -11.14 10.67 -13.84
C ALA A 303 -9.73 10.43 -13.29
N THR A 304 -8.72 10.91 -14.02
CA THR A 304 -7.32 10.91 -13.54
C THR A 304 -6.90 12.36 -13.32
N THR A 305 -7.14 12.89 -12.12
CA THR A 305 -6.69 14.25 -11.76
C THR A 305 -5.25 14.29 -11.28
N VAL A 306 -4.77 13.19 -10.69
CA VAL A 306 -3.40 13.04 -10.19
C VAL A 306 -2.77 11.81 -10.85
N ALA A 307 -1.57 11.98 -11.42
CA ALA A 307 -0.87 10.87 -12.07
C ALA A 307 -0.60 9.73 -11.06
N GLY A 308 -0.97 8.50 -11.44
CA GLY A 308 -0.87 7.31 -10.58
C GLY A 308 -2.08 7.05 -9.69
N LEU A 309 -3.07 7.94 -9.66
CA LEU A 309 -4.34 7.78 -8.92
C LEU A 309 -5.55 7.89 -9.87
N LEU A 310 -6.57 7.10 -9.59
CA LEU A 310 -7.85 7.11 -10.30
C LEU A 310 -8.93 7.58 -9.34
N ASP A 311 -9.55 8.70 -9.68
CA ASP A 311 -10.74 9.18 -9.01
C ASP A 311 -11.91 8.31 -9.44
N ILE A 312 -12.61 7.73 -8.47
CA ILE A 312 -13.84 6.98 -8.67
C ILE A 312 -14.96 7.77 -8.01
N THR A 313 -15.93 8.18 -8.81
CA THR A 313 -17.03 9.05 -8.36
C THR A 313 -18.38 8.39 -8.60
N PHE A 314 -19.13 8.19 -7.53
CA PHE A 314 -20.57 7.93 -7.61
C PHE A 314 -21.29 9.28 -7.55
N PRO A 315 -21.86 9.77 -8.67
CA PRO A 315 -22.37 11.15 -8.73
C PRO A 315 -23.62 11.37 -7.87
N SER A 316 -24.40 10.31 -7.60
CA SER A 316 -25.61 10.40 -6.79
C SER A 316 -25.90 9.10 -6.03
N ILE A 317 -25.71 9.13 -4.72
CA ILE A 317 -26.11 8.08 -3.76
C ILE A 317 -27.26 8.63 -2.92
N CYS A 318 -28.42 7.97 -2.98
CA CYS A 318 -29.65 8.43 -2.33
C CYS A 318 -30.17 7.41 -1.30
N PRO A 319 -29.60 7.36 -0.08
CA PRO A 319 -30.02 6.39 0.93
C PRO A 319 -31.44 6.68 1.47
N PRO A 320 -32.16 5.63 1.94
CA PRO A 320 -33.34 5.81 2.76
C PRO A 320 -33.06 6.70 3.98
N PRO A 321 -34.08 7.40 4.54
CA PRO A 321 -33.94 8.13 5.79
C PRO A 321 -33.53 7.19 6.93
N GLY A 322 -32.55 7.59 7.74
CA GLY A 322 -32.08 6.83 8.90
C GLY A 322 -30.55 6.72 8.96
N PRO A 323 -30.00 6.43 10.15
CA PRO A 323 -28.59 6.11 10.30
C PRO A 323 -28.30 4.65 9.90
N GLY A 324 -27.02 4.35 9.63
CA GLY A 324 -26.52 2.98 9.54
C GLY A 324 -26.81 2.26 8.23
N ILE A 325 -27.18 2.96 7.16
CA ILE A 325 -27.42 2.30 5.87
C ILE A 325 -26.08 1.88 5.27
N GLN A 326 -25.86 0.59 5.12
CA GLN A 326 -24.61 0.05 4.56
C GLN A 326 -24.73 -0.25 3.07
N TYR A 327 -23.64 -0.01 2.35
CA TYR A 327 -23.45 -0.38 0.96
C TYR A 327 -22.12 -1.09 0.76
N GLU A 328 -22.06 -1.95 -0.25
CA GLU A 328 -20.84 -2.60 -0.71
C GLU A 328 -20.37 -1.93 -2.00
N ILE A 329 -19.13 -1.48 -2.05
CA ILE A 329 -18.47 -1.00 -3.26
C ILE A 329 -17.56 -2.11 -3.77
N ARG A 330 -17.77 -2.51 -5.02
CA ARG A 330 -16.91 -3.45 -5.76
C ARG A 330 -16.11 -2.71 -6.80
N THR A 331 -14.80 -2.62 -6.61
CA THR A 331 -13.87 -2.03 -7.58
C THR A 331 -13.14 -3.15 -8.31
N THR A 332 -13.26 -3.21 -9.63
CA THR A 332 -12.73 -4.29 -10.47
C THR A 332 -11.62 -3.79 -11.38
N PHE A 333 -10.51 -4.51 -11.41
CA PHE A 333 -9.39 -4.31 -12.33
C PHE A 333 -9.11 -5.61 -13.09
N ASN A 334 -8.60 -5.48 -14.31
CA ASN A 334 -7.91 -6.58 -14.97
C ASN A 334 -6.61 -6.87 -14.22
N SER A 335 -6.29 -8.14 -14.01
CA SER A 335 -4.95 -8.52 -13.60
C SER A 335 -4.02 -8.60 -14.81
N CYS A 336 -2.73 -8.56 -14.54
CA CYS A 336 -1.73 -8.85 -15.57
C CYS A 336 -1.59 -10.36 -15.88
N THR A 337 -2.31 -11.24 -15.17
CA THR A 337 -2.17 -12.71 -15.24
C THR A 337 -3.48 -13.44 -15.61
N GLY A 338 -4.56 -12.70 -15.84
CA GLY A 338 -5.81 -13.17 -16.45
C GLY A 338 -7.06 -12.99 -15.59
N ALA A 339 -7.07 -13.47 -14.34
CA ALA A 339 -8.27 -13.38 -13.49
C ALA A 339 -8.51 -11.94 -13.02
N PRO A 340 -9.75 -11.39 -13.10
CA PRO A 340 -10.01 -10.05 -12.61
C PRO A 340 -9.80 -9.94 -11.10
N LEU A 341 -9.30 -8.79 -10.67
CA LEU A 341 -9.09 -8.43 -9.28
C LEU A 341 -10.28 -7.61 -8.81
N VAL A 342 -10.92 -8.05 -7.72
CA VAL A 342 -12.07 -7.35 -7.15
C VAL A 342 -11.72 -6.93 -5.73
N SER A 343 -11.71 -5.63 -5.47
CA SER A 343 -11.70 -5.06 -4.12
C SER A 343 -13.14 -4.84 -3.66
N SER A 344 -13.49 -5.37 -2.50
CA SER A 344 -14.80 -5.18 -1.85
C SER A 344 -14.65 -4.35 -0.58
N ASP A 345 -15.34 -3.22 -0.52
CA ASP A 345 -15.33 -2.30 0.62
C ASP A 345 -16.75 -2.03 1.11
N THR A 346 -16.96 -1.97 2.42
CA THR A 346 -18.24 -1.56 3.00
C THR A 346 -18.18 -0.09 3.39
N ILE A 347 -19.19 0.68 3.01
CA ILE A 347 -19.37 2.07 3.47
C ILE A 347 -20.68 2.19 4.22
N THR A 348 -20.74 3.11 5.20
CA THR A 348 -21.97 3.46 5.92
C THR A 348 -22.42 4.84 5.49
N VAL A 349 -23.68 4.98 5.13
CA VAL A 349 -24.30 6.26 4.80
C VAL A 349 -25.40 6.55 5.82
N ASN A 350 -25.21 7.61 6.60
CA ASN A 350 -26.18 8.11 7.55
C ASN A 350 -26.98 9.23 6.91
N ARG A 351 -28.31 9.12 6.92
CA ARG A 351 -29.19 10.24 6.58
C ARG A 351 -29.87 10.74 7.85
N VAL A 352 -29.43 11.91 8.31
CA VAL A 352 -29.92 12.49 9.57
C VAL A 352 -31.43 12.74 9.47
N THR A 353 -32.17 12.18 10.43
CA THR A 353 -33.65 12.25 10.49
C THR A 353 -34.18 13.31 11.44
N TYR A 354 -33.32 13.90 12.29
CA TYR A 354 -33.71 15.02 13.15
C TYR A 354 -33.35 16.36 12.51
N LEU A 355 -34.16 17.37 12.82
CA LEU A 355 -33.93 18.74 12.39
C LEU A 355 -32.84 19.36 13.31
N PRO A 356 -31.63 19.65 12.82
CA PRO A 356 -30.64 20.35 13.64
C PRO A 356 -31.14 21.78 13.88
N GLY A 357 -30.90 22.30 15.08
CA GLY A 357 -31.29 23.65 15.44
C GLY A 357 -30.50 24.18 16.63
N THR A 358 -30.36 25.50 16.70
CA THR A 358 -29.78 26.18 17.87
C THR A 358 -30.90 26.68 18.77
N THR A 359 -30.73 26.54 20.09
CA THR A 359 -31.67 27.06 21.08
C THR A 359 -31.08 28.30 21.75
N SER A 360 -31.81 29.42 21.75
CA SER A 360 -31.50 30.55 22.62
C SER A 360 -32.54 30.65 23.73
N VAL A 361 -32.08 30.91 24.95
CA VAL A 361 -32.94 31.01 26.13
C VAL A 361 -32.75 32.39 26.76
N THR A 362 -33.85 33.10 26.95
CA THR A 362 -33.90 34.27 27.83
C THR A 362 -34.51 33.81 29.15
N GLY A 363 -33.70 33.79 30.22
CA GLY A 363 -34.14 33.38 31.54
C GLY A 363 -35.18 34.34 32.13
N THR A 364 -36.03 33.80 33.01
CA THR A 364 -36.98 34.59 33.81
C THR A 364 -36.62 34.50 35.28
N THR A 365 -36.97 35.51 36.07
CA THR A 365 -36.93 35.41 37.53
C THR A 365 -38.14 34.60 38.03
N CYS A 366 -37.96 33.84 39.12
CA CYS A 366 -39.04 33.04 39.69
C CYS A 366 -40.25 33.92 40.03
N GLY A 367 -41.41 33.61 39.44
CA GLY A 367 -42.67 34.31 39.68
C GLY A 367 -43.14 35.25 38.57
N VAL A 368 -42.40 35.40 37.45
CA VAL A 368 -42.83 36.18 36.28
C VAL A 368 -42.73 35.38 34.98
N SER A 369 -43.68 35.63 34.07
CA SER A 369 -43.88 34.90 32.80
C SER A 369 -43.17 35.55 31.60
N VAL A 370 -41.92 35.99 31.77
CA VAL A 370 -41.20 36.77 30.75
C VAL A 370 -40.07 36.01 30.04
N GLY A 371 -39.88 34.74 30.37
CA GLY A 371 -38.87 33.90 29.73
C GLY A 371 -39.24 33.53 28.30
N THR A 372 -38.24 33.40 27.43
CA THR A 372 -38.44 32.91 26.05
C THR A 372 -37.43 31.82 25.71
N ILE A 373 -37.85 30.87 24.86
CA ILE A 373 -36.99 29.90 24.22
C ILE A 373 -37.22 30.05 22.72
N THR A 374 -36.16 30.33 21.95
CA THR A 374 -36.21 30.34 20.49
C THR A 374 -35.45 29.15 19.97
N VAL A 375 -36.10 28.31 19.17
CA VAL A 375 -35.44 27.23 18.42
C VAL A 375 -35.31 27.69 16.97
N THR A 376 -34.08 27.79 16.49
CA THR A 376 -33.79 28.15 15.09
C THR A 376 -33.29 26.91 14.37
N PRO A 377 -34.09 26.28 13.49
CA PRO A 377 -33.62 25.21 12.63
C PRO A 377 -32.45 25.68 11.77
N THR A 378 -31.39 24.88 11.70
CA THR A 378 -30.21 25.15 10.87
C THR A 378 -30.19 24.34 9.58
N ALA A 379 -31.18 23.46 9.38
CA ALA A 379 -31.43 22.74 8.14
C ALA A 379 -32.94 22.45 7.97
N GLY A 380 -33.32 21.77 6.88
CA GLY A 380 -34.71 21.46 6.52
C GLY A 380 -35.37 22.51 5.63
N THR A 381 -36.60 22.21 5.16
CA THR A 381 -37.43 23.14 4.40
C THR A 381 -38.71 23.48 5.18
N PRO A 382 -39.02 24.77 5.41
CA PRO A 382 -40.25 25.18 6.10
C PRO A 382 -41.51 24.83 5.28
N PRO A 383 -42.71 24.81 5.90
CA PRO A 383 -42.99 25.20 7.28
C PRO A 383 -42.61 24.14 8.31
N TYR A 384 -42.12 24.58 9.47
CA TYR A 384 -41.86 23.70 10.62
C TYR A 384 -43.05 23.71 11.57
N THR A 385 -43.47 22.54 12.02
CA THR A 385 -44.47 22.38 13.10
C THR A 385 -43.72 22.12 14.40
N TYR A 386 -43.97 22.96 15.40
CA TYR A 386 -43.33 22.93 16.73
C TYR A 386 -44.26 22.33 17.79
#